data_AF-A0A1H4U2N6-F1
#
_entry.id   AF-A0A1H4U2N6-F1
#
_cell.length_a   1.000
_cell.length_b   1.000
_cell.length_c   1.000
_cell.angle_alpha   90.00
_cell.angle_beta   90.00
_cell.angle_gamma   90.00
#
_symmetry.space_group_name_H-M   'P 1'
#
loop_
_entity.id
_entity.type
_entity.pdbx_description
1 polymer ?
#
loop_
_entity_poly.entity_id
_entity_poly.type
_entity_poly.pdbx_seq_one_letter_code
_entity_poly.pdbx_strand_id
1 'polypeptide(L)'
;MSLDVYNFGGRGRYVTVAAESMGAGWSVRPVSVADTRVWVPAGGRVGMESSVEAGRSVRRRVDRRLVFGARLDGGGEVPGNVALVHLK
;
A
#
# COMPACT_ATOMS: atom_id res chain seq x y z
N MET A 1 -6.08 7.80 -0.82
CA MET A 1 -4.60 7.92 -0.79
C MET A 1 -4.11 7.09 -1.95
N SER A 2 -3.16 7.60 -2.73
CA SER A 2 -2.57 6.83 -3.82
C SER A 2 -1.26 6.18 -3.37
N LEU A 3 -1.10 4.89 -3.65
CA LEU A 3 0.14 4.15 -3.50
C LEU A 3 0.71 3.87 -4.89
N ASP A 4 1.93 4.32 -5.14
CA ASP A 4 2.60 4.08 -6.41
C ASP A 4 3.52 2.87 -6.35
N VAL A 5 3.30 1.93 -7.26
CA VAL A 5 4.13 0.74 -7.42
C VAL A 5 4.99 0.92 -8.66
N TYR A 6 6.32 0.89 -8.46
CA TYR A 6 7.31 1.04 -9.52
C TYR A 6 7.94 -0.32 -9.85
N ASN A 7 8.19 -0.57 -11.14
CA ASN A 7 8.94 -1.71 -11.60
C ASN A 7 10.17 -1.24 -12.39
N PHE A 8 11.32 -1.24 -11.73
CA PHE A 8 12.60 -0.88 -12.35
C PHE A 8 13.23 -2.03 -13.16
N GLY A 9 12.58 -3.19 -13.22
CA GLY A 9 13.04 -4.36 -13.97
C GLY A 9 12.68 -4.30 -15.46
N GLY A 10 13.40 -5.09 -16.26
CA GLY A 10 13.22 -5.17 -17.72
C GLY A 10 12.05 -6.04 -18.19
N ARG A 11 11.22 -6.56 -17.28
CA ARG A 11 10.02 -7.37 -17.60
C ARG A 11 8.85 -6.91 -16.75
N GLY A 12 7.65 -6.92 -17.33
CA GLY A 12 6.44 -6.64 -16.57
C GLY A 12 6.19 -7.70 -15.50
N ARG A 13 5.58 -7.29 -14.39
CA ARG A 13 5.35 -8.14 -13.22
C ARG A 13 3.96 -7.91 -12.67
N TYR A 14 3.33 -8.99 -12.20
CA TYR A 14 2.21 -8.87 -11.28
C TYR A 14 2.74 -8.70 -9.85
N VAL A 15 2.16 -7.74 -9.14
CA VAL A 15 2.49 -7.43 -7.75
C VAL A 15 1.21 -7.54 -6.95
N THR A 16 1.25 -8.32 -5.87
CA THR A 16 0.19 -8.34 -4.87
C THR A 16 0.58 -7.43 -3.73
N VAL A 17 -0.24 -6.40 -3.47
CA VAL A 17 0.00 -5.42 -2.41
C VAL A 17 -0.93 -5.73 -1.23
N ALA A 18 -0.35 -5.76 -0.04
CA ALA A 18 -1.07 -5.88 1.21
C ALA A 18 -0.73 -4.68 2.08
N ALA A 19 -1.74 -3.90 2.45
CA ALA A 19 -1.58 -2.89 3.49
C ALA A 19 -1.58 -3.58 4.85
N GLU A 20 -0.60 -3.27 5.70
CA GLU A 20 -0.63 -3.67 7.11
C GLU A 20 -1.25 -2.54 7.94
N SER A 21 -1.99 -2.91 8.99
CA SER A 21 -2.70 -1.94 9.82
C SER A 21 -1.74 -1.10 10.66
N MET A 22 -2.09 0.17 10.87
CA MET A 22 -1.32 1.17 11.65
C MET A 22 -1.39 0.94 13.17
N GLY A 23 -1.69 -0.28 13.61
CA GLY A 23 -2.11 -0.61 14.97
C GLY A 23 -3.63 -0.56 15.17
N ALA A 24 -4.06 -0.83 16.41
CA ALA A 24 -5.48 -0.98 16.75
C ALA A 24 -6.32 0.26 16.40
N GLY A 25 -7.52 0.04 15.85
CA GLY A 25 -8.50 1.09 15.53
C GLY A 25 -8.37 1.71 14.14
N TRP A 26 -7.41 1.27 13.33
CA TRP A 26 -7.26 1.69 11.93
C TRP A 26 -7.73 0.62 10.96
N SER A 27 -8.29 1.04 9.82
CA SER A 27 -8.49 0.17 8.67
C SER A 27 -7.86 0.79 7.42
N VAL A 28 -7.24 -0.05 6.61
CA VAL A 28 -6.69 0.33 5.30
C VAL A 28 -7.24 -0.67 4.31
N ARG A 29 -7.89 -0.17 3.27
CA ARG A 29 -8.53 -1.01 2.27
C ARG A 29 -8.27 -0.44 0.87
N PRO A 30 -7.90 -1.28 -0.10
CA PRO A 30 -7.93 -0.86 -1.49
C PRO A 30 -9.37 -0.49 -1.86
N VAL A 31 -9.51 0.51 -2.73
CA VAL A 31 -10.84 1.01 -3.13
C VAL A 31 -11.57 -0.02 -4.00
N SER A 32 -10.84 -0.82 -4.79
CA SER A 32 -11.39 -1.97 -5.51
C SER A 32 -10.62 -3.26 -5.21
N VAL A 33 -11.30 -4.40 -5.34
CA VAL A 33 -10.67 -5.73 -5.17
C VAL A 33 -9.57 -5.95 -6.22
N ALA A 34 -9.77 -5.42 -7.43
CA ALA A 34 -8.77 -5.48 -8.49
C ALA A 34 -7.46 -4.78 -8.12
N ASP A 35 -7.51 -3.75 -7.26
CA ASP A 35 -6.31 -3.01 -6.87
C ASP A 35 -5.36 -3.85 -6.01
N THR A 36 -5.79 -4.93 -5.36
CA THR A 36 -4.86 -5.76 -4.57
C THR A 36 -3.79 -6.47 -5.39
N ARG A 37 -4.05 -6.72 -6.68
CA ARG A 37 -3.10 -7.37 -7.60
C ARG A 37 -2.99 -6.58 -8.89
N VAL A 38 -1.85 -5.94 -9.11
CA VAL A 38 -1.63 -5.04 -10.23
C VAL A 38 -0.57 -5.55 -11.19
N TRP A 39 -0.79 -5.33 -12.49
CA TRP A 39 0.25 -5.50 -13.51
C TRP A 39 1.05 -4.21 -13.63
N VAL A 40 2.37 -4.30 -13.38
CA VAL A 40 3.28 -3.16 -13.53
C VAL A 40 4.20 -3.41 -14.73
N PRO A 41 4.14 -2.59 -15.79
CA PRO A 41 4.98 -2.78 -16.97
C PRO A 41 6.47 -2.59 -16.65
N ALA A 42 7.34 -3.11 -17.51
CA ALA A 42 8.79 -2.94 -17.38
C ALA A 42 9.17 -1.45 -17.40
N GLY A 43 10.01 -1.01 -16.47
CA GLY A 43 10.38 0.40 -16.29
C GLY A 43 9.21 1.31 -15.91
N GLY A 44 8.06 0.75 -15.53
CA GLY A 44 6.81 1.46 -15.39
C GLY A 44 6.36 1.73 -13.96
N ARG A 45 5.18 2.35 -13.85
CA ARG A 45 4.49 2.68 -12.61
C ARG A 45 3.00 2.42 -12.76
N VAL A 46 2.36 1.98 -11.67
CA VAL A 46 0.90 1.97 -11.52
C VAL A 46 0.54 2.61 -10.19
N GLY A 47 -0.49 3.47 -10.19
CA GLY A 47 -1.07 4.04 -8.98
C GLY A 47 -2.24 3.19 -8.50
N MET A 48 -2.31 2.96 -7.19
CA MET A 48 -3.36 2.21 -6.52
C MET A 48 -4.07 3.08 -5.50
N GLU A 49 -5.39 3.17 -5.58
CA GLU A 49 -6.15 3.91 -4.60
C GLU A 49 -6.48 3.07 -3.37
N SER A 50 -6.21 3.64 -2.20
CA SER A 50 -6.51 3.06 -0.89
C SER A 50 -7.29 4.06 -0.03
N SER A 51 -8.35 3.54 0.61
CA SER A 51 -9.03 4.20 1.72
C SER A 51 -8.28 3.90 3.01
N VAL A 52 -8.13 4.94 3.83
CA VAL A 52 -7.52 4.86 5.15
C VAL A 52 -8.51 5.46 6.14
N GLU A 53 -9.00 4.65 7.07
CA GLU A 53 -10.00 5.06 8.04
C GLU A 53 -9.46 4.97 9.46
N ALA A 54 -9.60 6.08 10.19
CA ALA A 54 -9.35 6.16 11.62
C ALA A 54 -10.64 5.92 12.38
N GLY A 55 -10.70 4.84 13.16
CA GLY A 55 -11.80 4.59 14.09
C GLY A 55 -11.83 5.62 15.23
N ARG A 56 -12.95 5.66 15.98
CA ARG A 56 -13.17 6.65 17.05
C ARG A 56 -12.11 6.60 18.18
N SER A 57 -11.46 5.46 18.39
CA SER A 57 -10.42 5.27 19.39
C SER A 57 -9.05 5.81 18.98
N VAL A 58 -8.89 6.21 17.72
CA VAL A 58 -7.62 6.73 17.20
C VAL A 58 -7.39 8.16 17.70
N ARG A 59 -6.31 8.35 18.45
CA ARG A 59 -5.89 9.67 18.93
C ARG A 59 -5.48 10.57 17.76
N ARG A 60 -6.10 11.75 17.68
CA ARG A 60 -5.76 12.82 16.73
C ARG A 60 -4.48 13.55 17.13
N ARG A 61 -3.91 14.30 16.18
CA ARG A 61 -2.69 15.12 16.30
C ARG A 61 -1.44 14.33 16.67
N VAL A 62 -1.39 13.07 16.23
CA VAL A 62 -0.24 12.18 16.42
C VAL A 62 0.13 11.59 15.07
N ASP A 63 1.42 11.60 14.76
CA ASP A 63 1.96 10.95 13.57
C ASP A 63 1.91 9.42 13.74
N ARG A 64 1.41 8.74 12.72
CA ARG A 64 1.34 7.28 12.68
C ARG A 64 2.06 6.75 11.46
N ARG A 65 2.73 5.62 11.62
CA ARG A 65 3.38 4.89 10.53
C ARG A 65 2.37 3.96 9.87
N LEU A 66 2.28 4.06 8.56
CA LEU A 66 1.55 3.15 7.69
C LEU A 66 2.56 2.35 6.88
N VAL A 67 2.46 1.03 6.94
CA VAL A 67 3.34 0.11 6.23
C VAL A 67 2.55 -0.57 5.13
N PHE A 68 3.07 -0.50 3.91
CA PHE A 68 2.59 -1.28 2.78
C PHE A 68 3.61 -2.36 2.46
N GLY A 69 3.17 -3.62 2.58
CA GLY A 69 3.90 -4.77 2.08
C GLY A 69 3.51 -5.05 0.64
N ALA A 70 4.45 -5.57 -0.14
CA ALA A 70 4.16 -6.06 -1.48
C ALA A 70 4.96 -7.34 -1.75
N ARG A 71 4.37 -8.21 -2.57
CA ARG A 71 4.98 -9.47 -2.98
C ARG A 71 4.85 -9.62 -4.49
N LEU A 72 5.91 -10.07 -5.12
CA LEU A 72 5.87 -10.48 -6.52
C LEU A 72 5.12 -11.80 -6.64
N ASP A 73 4.35 -11.94 -7.71
CA ASP A 73 3.85 -13.26 -8.10
C ASP A 73 5.05 -14.19 -8.37
N GLY A 74 5.09 -15.32 -7.66
CA GLY A 74 6.26 -16.21 -7.61
C GLY A 74 7.12 -16.07 -6.35
N GLY A 75 6.69 -15.24 -5.38
CA GLY A 75 7.23 -15.25 -4.01
C GLY A 75 8.41 -14.33 -3.74
N GLY A 76 8.80 -13.49 -4.70
CA GLY A 76 9.84 -12.48 -4.48
C GLY A 76 9.36 -11.36 -3.54
N GLU A 77 10.19 -10.97 -2.59
CA GLU A 77 9.90 -9.88 -1.67
C GLU A 77 10.09 -8.53 -2.38
N VAL A 78 9.12 -7.63 -2.21
CA VAL A 78 9.25 -6.23 -2.62
C VAL A 78 9.56 -5.42 -1.37
N PRO A 79 10.57 -4.53 -1.39
CA PRO A 79 10.88 -3.69 -0.23
C PRO A 79 9.62 -2.96 0.26
N GLY A 80 9.33 -3.07 1.55
CA GLY A 80 8.18 -2.41 2.16
C GLY A 80 8.29 -0.89 2.06
N ASN A 81 7.14 -0.22 1.90
CA ASN A 81 7.05 1.23 1.94
C ASN A 81 6.47 1.68 3.28
N VAL A 82 7.06 2.71 3.89
CA VAL A 82 6.56 3.33 5.11
C VAL A 82 6.16 4.77 4.84
N ALA A 83 4.90 5.09 5.08
CA ALA A 83 4.37 6.45 5.04
C ALA A 83 4.05 6.96 6.45
N LEU A 84 4.17 8.27 6.66
CA LEU A 84 3.71 8.94 7.88
C LEU A 84 2.39 9.64 7.61
N VAL A 85 1.38 9.38 8.44
CA VAL A 85 0.06 9.99 8.36
C VAL A 85 -0.17 10.84 9.60
N HIS A 86 -0.50 12.12 9.41
CA HIS A 86 -0.89 13.03 10.47
C HIS A 86 -2.40 13.26 10.44
N LEU A 87 -3.09 12.85 11.51
CA LEU A 87 -4.52 13.08 11.67
C LEU A 87 -4.76 14.43 12.35
N LYS A 88 -5.39 15.37 11.65
CA LYS A 88 -5.70 16.71 12.20
C LYS A 88 -6.79 16.65 13.28
#